data_AF-A0A4Y2AVP1-F1
#
_entry.id   AF-A0A4Y2AVP1-F1
#
_cell.length_a   1.000
_cell.length_b   1.000
_cell.length_c   1.000
_cell.angle_alpha   90.00
_cell.angle_beta   90.00
_cell.angle_gamma   90.00
#
_symmetry.space_group_name_H-M   'P 1'
#
loop_
_entity.id
_entity.type
_entity.pdbx_description
1 polymer ?
#
loop_
_entity_poly.entity_id
_entity_poly.type
_entity_poly.pdbx_seq_one_letter_code
_entity_poly.pdbx_strand_id
1 'polypeptide(L)'
;MALGQMTSTSESINPKARNEIAIFTNRLEAQNIYLSWVKAHSGYFGNEHYFAKQAIEIPSNVLTLKYPISHLKRVLQKDLLTKWQNIWTYGDTGRPTYVIAPKVYLKPLH
;
A
#
# COMPACT_ATOMS: atom_id res chain seq x y z
N MET A 1 -16.01 -27.01 -43.14
CA MET A 1 -15.37 -27.59 -41.95
C MET A 1 -13.87 -27.40 -42.10
N ALA A 2 -13.29 -26.44 -41.38
CA ALA A 2 -11.85 -26.32 -41.09
C ALA A 2 -11.69 -25.13 -40.13
N LEU A 3 -11.77 -25.42 -38.83
CA LEU A 3 -11.51 -24.45 -37.77
C LEU A 3 -10.00 -24.21 -37.68
N GLY A 4 -9.62 -22.93 -37.69
CA GLY A 4 -8.23 -22.47 -37.64
C GLY A 4 -7.52 -22.93 -36.37
N GLN A 5 -6.27 -23.33 -36.54
CA GLN A 5 -5.40 -23.72 -35.44
C GLN A 5 -4.93 -22.48 -34.69
N MET A 6 -5.26 -22.40 -33.40
CA MET A 6 -4.64 -21.44 -32.48
C MET A 6 -3.25 -21.96 -32.11
N THR A 7 -2.21 -21.39 -32.70
CA THR A 7 -0.83 -21.62 -32.27
C THR A 7 -0.61 -20.88 -30.96
N SER A 8 -0.62 -21.63 -29.86
CA SER A 8 -0.15 -21.19 -28.55
C SER A 8 1.33 -20.81 -28.66
N THR A 9 1.65 -19.52 -28.63
CA THR A 9 3.03 -19.05 -28.50
C THR A 9 3.36 -19.04 -27.01
N SER A 10 3.94 -20.15 -26.54
CA SER A 10 4.58 -20.19 -25.23
C SER A 10 5.83 -19.32 -25.26
N GLU A 11 5.71 -18.04 -24.91
CA GLU A 11 6.88 -17.22 -24.65
C GLU A 11 7.53 -17.72 -23.35
N SER A 12 8.56 -18.55 -23.51
CA SER A 12 9.40 -18.99 -22.41
C SER A 12 10.06 -17.76 -21.78
N ILE A 13 9.81 -17.54 -20.49
CA ILE A 13 10.47 -16.49 -19.71
C ILE A 13 11.99 -16.72 -19.77
N ASN A 14 12.69 -15.89 -20.54
CA ASN A 14 14.14 -15.95 -20.70
C ASN A 14 14.84 -15.45 -19.43
N PRO A 15 15.61 -16.29 -18.72
CA PRO A 15 16.24 -15.92 -17.45
C PRO A 15 17.42 -14.94 -17.57
N LYS A 16 17.86 -14.58 -18.79
CA LYS A 16 19.06 -13.76 -19.02
C LYS A 16 18.84 -12.24 -18.98
N ALA A 17 17.60 -11.75 -18.95
CA ALA A 17 17.30 -10.32 -18.92
C ALA A 17 17.30 -9.69 -17.50
N ARG A 18 17.70 -10.45 -16.48
CA ARG A 18 17.35 -10.18 -15.08
C ARG A 18 18.10 -9.03 -14.40
N ASN A 19 19.09 -8.41 -15.04
CA ASN A 19 20.09 -7.61 -14.31
C ASN A 19 20.14 -6.11 -14.63
N GLU A 20 19.31 -5.56 -15.53
CA GLU A 20 19.48 -4.15 -15.95
C GLU A 20 18.47 -3.17 -15.34
N ILE A 21 17.37 -3.65 -14.71
CA ILE A 21 16.26 -2.78 -14.26
C ILE A 21 15.86 -3.01 -12.79
N ALA A 22 16.28 -4.12 -12.19
CA ALA A 22 15.97 -4.42 -10.79
C ALA A 22 16.85 -3.59 -9.84
N ILE A 23 16.24 -2.69 -9.06
CA ILE A 23 16.95 -1.80 -8.13
C ILE A 23 17.42 -2.58 -6.89
N PHE A 24 16.70 -3.63 -6.52
CA PHE A 24 17.06 -4.49 -5.39
C PHE A 24 16.39 -5.86 -5.55
N THR A 25 17.13 -6.93 -5.23
CA THR A 25 16.61 -8.31 -5.26
C THR A 25 16.82 -9.01 -3.93
N ASN A 26 15.79 -9.68 -3.40
CA ASN A 26 15.89 -10.53 -2.22
C ASN A 26 15.30 -11.92 -2.49
N ARG A 27 15.90 -12.95 -1.89
CA ARG A 27 15.46 -14.34 -2.04
C ARG A 27 14.75 -14.79 -0.76
N LEU A 28 13.52 -15.26 -0.90
CA LEU A 28 12.79 -15.91 0.18
C LEU A 28 13.13 -17.41 0.16
N GLU A 29 13.99 -17.82 1.09
CA GLU A 29 14.60 -19.16 1.13
C GLU A 29 13.58 -20.29 1.22
N ALA A 30 12.42 -20.05 1.85
CA ALA A 30 11.39 -21.05 2.06
C ALA A 30 10.73 -21.58 0.77
N GLN A 31 10.76 -20.82 -0.33
CA GLN A 31 9.97 -21.14 -1.55
C GLN A 31 10.73 -20.93 -2.86
N ASN A 32 12.04 -20.66 -2.81
CA ASN A 32 12.86 -20.28 -3.98
C ASN A 32 12.27 -19.11 -4.78
N ILE A 33 11.57 -18.20 -4.11
CA ILE A 33 10.97 -17.01 -4.72
C ILE A 33 12.00 -15.88 -4.69
N TYR A 34 12.16 -15.22 -5.83
CA TYR A 34 13.01 -14.04 -5.96
C TYR A 34 12.12 -12.81 -6.09
N LEU A 35 12.24 -11.90 -5.13
CA LEU A 35 11.61 -10.59 -5.19
C LEU A 35 12.58 -9.61 -5.82
N SER A 36 12.10 -8.80 -6.76
CA SER A 36 12.87 -7.74 -7.40
C SER A 36 12.05 -6.46 -7.49
N TRP A 37 12.63 -5.32 -7.11
CA TRP A 37 12.00 -4.01 -7.27
C TRP A 37 12.24 -3.47 -8.68
N VAL A 38 11.17 -3.27 -9.44
CA VAL A 38 11.21 -2.72 -10.81
C VAL A 38 10.52 -1.36 -10.82
N LYS A 39 11.04 -0.40 -11.59
CA LYS A 39 10.40 0.91 -11.78
C LYS A 39 9.01 0.75 -12.42
N ALA A 40 8.03 1.50 -11.93
CA ALA A 40 6.63 1.39 -12.35
C ALA A 40 6.37 1.75 -13.82
N HIS A 41 7.25 2.52 -14.47
CA HIS A 41 7.08 3.01 -15.85
C HIS A 41 8.16 2.52 -16.81
N SER A 42 8.68 1.31 -16.61
CA SER A 42 9.75 0.73 -17.44
C SER A 42 9.26 -0.31 -18.46
N GLY A 43 7.97 -0.29 -18.81
CA GLY A 43 7.40 -1.18 -19.84
C GLY A 43 7.24 -2.64 -19.41
N TYR A 44 7.14 -2.91 -18.10
CA TYR A 44 6.99 -4.27 -17.58
C TYR A 44 5.50 -4.62 -17.46
N PHE A 45 5.08 -5.64 -18.21
CA PHE A 45 3.70 -6.13 -18.23
C PHE A 45 3.21 -6.47 -16.81
N GLY A 46 2.04 -5.96 -16.42
CA GLY A 46 1.48 -6.11 -15.07
C GLY A 46 1.81 -4.97 -14.07
N ASN A 47 2.95 -4.28 -14.23
CA ASN A 47 3.26 -3.07 -13.44
C ASN A 47 2.75 -1.79 -14.11
N GLU A 48 2.45 -1.86 -15.41
CA GLU A 48 1.95 -0.71 -16.14
C GLU A 48 0.63 -0.20 -15.55
N HIS A 49 0.46 1.13 -15.65
CA HIS A 49 -0.68 1.85 -15.09
C HIS A 49 -2.03 1.25 -15.45
N TYR A 50 -2.16 0.66 -16.64
CA TYR A 50 -3.38 -0.02 -17.09
C TYR A 50 -3.70 -1.26 -16.24
N PHE A 51 -2.72 -2.14 -16.01
CA PHE A 51 -2.91 -3.33 -15.18
C PHE A 51 -3.05 -2.99 -13.70
N ALA A 52 -2.30 -2.00 -13.21
CA ALA A 52 -2.49 -1.49 -11.85
C ALA A 52 -3.90 -0.91 -11.64
N LYS A 53 -4.43 -0.17 -12.63
CA LYS A 53 -5.80 0.35 -12.60
C LYS A 53 -6.84 -0.76 -12.65
N GLN A 54 -6.68 -1.75 -13.54
CA GLN A 54 -7.60 -2.90 -13.60
C GLN A 54 -7.55 -3.75 -12.32
N ALA A 55 -6.40 -3.86 -11.65
CA ALA A 55 -6.32 -4.53 -10.34
C ALA A 55 -7.06 -3.76 -9.24
N ILE A 56 -7.23 -2.43 -9.40
CA ILE A 56 -8.03 -1.57 -8.52
C ILE A 56 -9.51 -1.54 -8.95
N GLU A 57 -9.85 -2.03 -10.15
CA GLU A 57 -11.22 -2.34 -10.56
C GLU A 57 -11.73 -3.57 -9.80
N ILE A 58 -11.73 -3.47 -8.47
CA ILE A 58 -12.67 -4.21 -7.65
C ILE A 58 -14.04 -3.73 -8.13
N PRO A 59 -14.92 -4.61 -8.67
CA PRO A 59 -16.28 -4.21 -8.96
C PRO A 59 -16.78 -3.61 -7.66
N SER A 60 -17.25 -2.37 -7.69
CA SER A 60 -17.64 -1.65 -6.49
C SER A 60 -18.81 -2.39 -5.83
N ASN A 61 -18.52 -3.46 -5.09
CA ASN A 61 -19.18 -3.73 -3.84
C ASN A 61 -18.74 -2.58 -2.95
N VAL A 62 -19.34 -1.41 -3.23
CA VAL A 62 -19.39 -0.27 -2.34
C VAL A 62 -19.70 -0.92 -1.01
N LEU A 63 -18.70 -1.01 -0.14
CA LEU A 63 -18.92 -1.48 1.22
C LEU A 63 -20.02 -0.57 1.72
N THR A 64 -21.24 -1.10 1.81
CA THR A 64 -22.38 -0.33 2.28
C THR A 64 -22.11 -0.13 3.75
N LEU A 65 -21.32 0.91 4.05
CA LEU A 65 -20.95 1.26 5.39
C LEU A 65 -22.26 1.60 6.09
N LYS A 66 -22.54 0.86 7.16
CA LYS A 66 -23.72 1.09 8.01
C LYS A 66 -23.79 2.55 8.52
N TYR A 67 -22.65 3.24 8.51
CA TYR A 67 -22.51 4.62 8.93
C TYR A 67 -21.87 5.48 7.83
N PRO A 68 -22.24 6.76 7.72
CA PRO A 68 -21.56 7.70 6.84
C PRO A 68 -20.06 7.76 7.15
N ILE A 69 -19.23 7.96 6.12
CA ILE A 69 -17.77 8.10 6.26
C ILE A 69 -17.42 9.22 7.26
N SER A 70 -18.19 10.31 7.28
CA SER A 70 -18.01 11.41 8.23
C SER A 70 -18.16 10.97 9.69
N HIS A 71 -19.09 10.05 9.96
CA HIS A 71 -19.28 9.49 11.29
C HIS A 71 -18.08 8.64 11.70
N LEU A 72 -17.65 7.72 10.84
CA LEU A 72 -16.48 6.87 11.09
C LEU A 72 -15.22 7.71 11.30
N LYS A 73 -14.99 8.71 10.45
CA LYS A 73 -13.88 9.65 10.58
C LYS A 73 -13.89 10.34 11.95
N ARG A 74 -15.04 10.82 12.40
CA ARG A 74 -15.17 11.47 13.72
C ARG A 74 -14.87 10.53 14.87
N VAL A 75 -15.38 9.28 14.82
CA VAL A 75 -15.13 8.26 15.85
C VAL A 75 -13.64 7.94 15.91
N LEU A 76 -13.02 7.63 14.76
CA LEU A 76 -11.59 7.32 14.68
C LEU A 76 -10.73 8.48 15.16
N GLN A 77 -11.06 9.71 14.80
CA GLN A 77 -10.35 10.90 15.27
C GLN A 77 -10.41 11.05 16.79
N LYS A 78 -11.58 10.80 17.40
CA LYS A 78 -11.75 10.87 18.85
C LYS A 78 -10.93 9.79 19.57
N ASP A 79 -10.98 8.56 19.08
CA ASP A 79 -10.21 7.45 19.65
C ASP A 79 -8.71 7.67 19.53
N LEU A 80 -8.26 8.14 18.36
CA LEU A 80 -6.86 8.43 18.11
C LEU A 80 -6.36 9.55 19.03
N LEU A 81 -7.11 10.65 19.14
CA LEU A 81 -6.77 11.76 20.04
C LEU A 81 -6.68 11.29 21.49
N THR A 82 -7.61 10.44 21.93
CA THR A 82 -7.61 9.92 23.30
C THR A 82 -6.37 9.07 23.56
N LYS A 83 -6.02 8.17 22.63
CA LYS A 83 -4.81 7.34 22.74
C LYS A 83 -3.54 8.18 22.75
N TRP A 84 -3.42 9.13 21.83
CA TRP A 84 -2.26 10.03 21.79
C TRP A 84 -2.15 10.90 23.03
N GLN A 85 -3.26 11.44 23.52
CA GLN A 85 -3.27 12.21 24.75
C GLN A 85 -2.81 11.37 25.93
N ASN A 86 -3.24 10.11 26.03
CA ASN A 86 -2.80 9.22 27.11
C ASN A 86 -1.28 8.96 27.03
N ILE A 87 -0.76 8.67 25.82
CA ILE A 87 0.68 8.49 25.62
C ILE A 87 1.43 9.78 25.99
N TRP A 88 0.89 10.95 25.63
CA TRP A 88 1.52 12.24 25.90
C TRP A 88 1.53 12.60 27.40
N THR A 89 0.43 12.34 28.10
CA THR A 89 0.29 12.58 29.53
C THR A 89 1.21 11.65 30.33
N TYR A 90 1.20 10.35 30.03
CA TYR A 90 1.87 9.35 30.87
C TYR A 90 3.26 8.94 30.38
N GLY A 91 3.61 9.16 29.12
CA GLY A 91 4.86 8.68 28.52
C GLY A 91 6.08 9.57 28.80
N ASP A 92 7.24 8.96 29.09
CA ASP A 92 8.38 9.69 29.68
C ASP A 92 9.19 10.60 28.73
N THR A 93 8.85 10.60 27.44
CA THR A 93 9.58 11.36 26.43
C THR A 93 9.06 12.80 26.33
N GLY A 94 9.97 13.78 26.22
CA GLY A 94 9.59 15.16 25.90
C GLY A 94 8.91 15.91 27.06
N ARG A 95 9.18 15.55 28.32
CA ARG A 95 8.59 16.21 29.51
C ARG A 95 8.71 17.74 29.53
N PRO A 96 9.84 18.37 29.14
CA PRO A 96 9.90 19.83 29.05
C PRO A 96 8.87 20.40 28.06
N THR A 97 8.66 19.73 26.92
CA THR A 97 7.67 20.12 25.92
C THR A 97 6.24 19.92 26.43
N TYR A 98 5.98 18.86 27.21
CA TYR A 98 4.66 18.63 27.83
C TYR A 98 4.24 19.78 28.75
N VAL A 99 5.19 20.39 29.48
CA VAL A 99 4.89 21.56 30.35
C VAL A 99 4.36 22.74 29.53
N ILE A 100 4.88 22.94 28.31
CA ILE A 100 4.49 24.03 27.42
C ILE A 100 3.19 23.71 26.68
N ALA A 101 3.05 22.46 26.19
CA ALA A 101 1.94 22.01 25.37
C ALA A 101 1.43 20.65 25.86
N PRO A 102 0.62 20.60 26.94
CA PRO A 102 0.17 19.34 27.53
C PRO A 102 -0.93 18.64 26.74
N LYS A 103 -1.51 19.29 25.74
CA LYS A 103 -2.65 18.77 24.97
C LYS A 103 -2.26 18.43 23.54
N VAL A 104 -2.76 17.30 23.06
CA VAL A 104 -2.60 16.85 21.67
C VAL A 104 -3.79 17.34 20.83
N TYR A 105 -3.49 17.87 19.66
CA TYR A 105 -4.48 18.33 18.69
C TYR A 105 -4.19 17.73 17.31
N LEU A 106 -5.24 17.47 16.53
CA LEU A 106 -5.12 17.01 15.14
C LEU A 106 -4.86 18.16 14.16
N LYS A 107 -5.07 19.40 14.60
CA LYS A 107 -4.83 20.61 13.82
C LYS A 107 -3.80 21.47 14.55
N PRO A 108 -2.93 22.19 13.82
CA PRO A 108 -2.03 23.16 14.43
C PRO A 108 -2.82 24.19 15.25
N LEU A 109 -2.27 24.58 16.41
CA LEU A 109 -2.73 25.76 17.13
C LEU A 109 -2.34 26.98 16.29
N HIS A 110 -3.33 27.80 15.96
CA HIS A 110 -3.16 29.08 15.24
C HIS A 110 -2.71 30.18 16.18
#